data_AF-A0A372MF13-F1
#
_entry.id   AF-A0A372MF13-F1
#
_cell.length_a   1.000
_cell.length_b   1.000
_cell.length_c   1.000
_cell.angle_alpha   90.00
_cell.angle_beta   90.00
_cell.angle_gamma   90.00
#
_symmetry.space_group_name_H-M   'P 1'
#
loop_
_entity.id
_entity.type
_entity.pdbx_description
1 polymer ?
#
loop_
_entity_poly.entity_id
_entity_poly.type
_entity_poly.pdbx_seq_one_letter_code
_entity_poly.pdbx_strand_id
1 'polypeptide(L)'
;MTILYRLFQIEEASSYSDLIIRFRQDYFDSYGHDLKRYFEPNSLRAEFPDSVAEEDPHGLDFSDLMEERFARFLREAYEREIISMSRAGEMLNQSIMEMRALVRTWKEL
;
A
#
# COMPACT_ATOMS: atom_id res chain seq x y z
N MET A 1 -19.17 -15.33 -11.51
CA MET A 1 -19.37 -16.01 -12.80
C MET A 1 -18.56 -15.30 -13.87
N THR A 2 -17.59 -15.96 -14.48
CA THR A 2 -16.69 -15.39 -15.52
C THR A 2 -17.08 -15.90 -16.92
N ILE A 3 -16.60 -15.25 -17.99
CA ILE A 3 -16.88 -15.65 -19.38
C ILE A 3 -16.36 -17.07 -19.68
N LEU A 4 -15.19 -17.44 -19.15
CA LEU A 4 -14.60 -18.77 -19.31
C LEU A 4 -15.50 -19.89 -18.76
N TYR A 5 -16.17 -19.63 -17.64
CA TYR A 5 -17.11 -20.59 -17.07
C TYR A 5 -18.35 -20.77 -17.96
N ARG A 6 -18.83 -19.70 -18.60
CA ARG A 6 -19.95 -19.80 -19.56
C ARG A 6 -19.54 -20.55 -20.83
N LEU A 7 -18.31 -20.35 -21.31
CA LEU A 7 -17.78 -21.12 -22.46
C LEU A 7 -17.68 -22.61 -22.14
N PHE A 8 -17.21 -22.98 -20.94
CA PHE A 8 -17.22 -24.37 -20.48
C PHE A 8 -18.64 -24.98 -20.38
N GLN A 9 -19.66 -24.16 -20.13
CA GLN A 9 -21.05 -24.63 -20.11
C GLN A 9 -21.67 -24.79 -21.51
N ILE A 10 -21.13 -24.09 -22.51
CA ILE A 10 -21.65 -24.07 -23.88
C ILE A 10 -20.89 -25.05 -24.77
N GLU A 11 -19.58 -25.15 -24.60
CA GLU A 11 -18.73 -26.15 -25.24
C GLU A 11 -18.65 -27.41 -24.36
N GLU A 12 -18.65 -28.60 -24.96
CA GLU A 12 -18.30 -29.86 -24.28
C GLU A 12 -16.78 -29.94 -23.98
N ALA A 13 -16.21 -28.88 -23.41
CA ALA A 13 -14.86 -28.91 -22.92
C ALA A 13 -14.77 -30.00 -21.84
N SER A 14 -13.88 -30.98 -22.06
CA SER A 14 -13.81 -32.18 -21.23
C SER A 14 -13.46 -31.89 -19.77
N SER A 15 -12.81 -30.75 -19.51
CA SER A 15 -12.56 -30.24 -18.17
C SER A 15 -12.41 -28.71 -18.16
N TYR A 16 -12.99 -28.06 -17.15
CA TYR A 16 -12.81 -26.63 -16.89
C TYR A 16 -11.35 -26.29 -16.55
N SER A 17 -10.61 -27.21 -15.93
CA SER A 17 -9.19 -27.01 -15.63
C SER A 17 -8.37 -26.80 -16.90
N ASP A 18 -8.65 -27.60 -17.93
CA ASP A 18 -7.86 -27.64 -19.16
C ASP A 18 -8.12 -26.41 -20.00
N LEU A 19 -9.37 -25.93 -20.01
CA LEU A 19 -9.74 -24.65 -20.60
C LEU A 19 -8.97 -23.49 -19.95
N ILE A 20 -8.87 -23.48 -18.62
CA ILE A 20 -8.13 -22.45 -17.89
C ILE A 20 -6.63 -22.51 -18.18
N ILE A 21 -6.04 -23.71 -18.25
CA ILE A 21 -4.63 -23.89 -18.56
C ILE A 21 -4.31 -23.37 -19.97
N ARG A 22 -5.09 -23.80 -20.98
CA ARG A 22 -4.92 -23.34 -22.36
C ARG A 22 -5.09 -21.83 -22.48
N PHE A 23 -6.15 -21.29 -21.90
CA PHE A 23 -6.40 -19.86 -21.92
C PHE A 23 -5.23 -19.06 -21.33
N ARG A 24 -4.63 -19.54 -20.23
CA ARG A 24 -3.44 -18.89 -19.64
C ARG A 24 -2.24 -18.94 -20.57
N GLN A 25 -2.00 -20.07 -21.23
CA GLN A 25 -0.92 -20.23 -22.20
C GLN A 25 -1.11 -19.27 -23.38
N ASP A 26 -2.29 -19.30 -24.01
CA ASP A 26 -2.61 -18.44 -25.16
C ASP A 26 -2.52 -16.94 -24.82
N TYR A 27 -2.95 -16.58 -23.59
CA TYR A 27 -2.85 -15.21 -23.10
C TYR A 27 -1.40 -14.79 -22.88
N PHE A 28 -0.57 -15.65 -22.27
CA PHE A 28 0.84 -15.36 -22.08
C PHE A 28 1.57 -15.21 -23.41
N ASP A 29 1.29 -16.07 -24.39
CA ASP A 29 1.91 -16.01 -25.72
C ASP A 29 1.55 -14.71 -26.47
N SER A 30 0.34 -14.20 -26.25
CA SER A 30 -0.15 -12.98 -26.91
C SER A 30 0.35 -11.69 -26.23
N TYR A 31 0.47 -11.68 -24.90
CA TYR A 31 0.68 -10.45 -24.11
C TYR A 31 1.96 -10.45 -23.26
N GLY A 32 2.67 -11.58 -23.18
CA GLY A 32 3.93 -11.72 -22.44
C GLY A 32 3.81 -11.71 -20.91
N HIS A 33 2.59 -11.81 -20.36
CA HIS A 33 2.37 -11.85 -18.92
C HIS A 33 1.06 -12.57 -18.55
N ASP A 34 0.94 -12.96 -17.28
CA ASP A 34 -0.28 -13.56 -16.73
C ASP A 34 -1.41 -12.54 -16.53
N LEU A 35 -2.67 -13.01 -16.60
CA LEU A 35 -3.85 -12.23 -16.26
C LEU A 35 -3.91 -11.96 -14.74
N LYS A 36 -3.17 -10.94 -14.27
CA LYS A 36 -3.23 -10.45 -12.89
C LYS A 36 -4.51 -9.64 -12.68
N ARG A 37 -5.06 -9.70 -11.47
CA ARG A 37 -6.24 -8.91 -11.06
C ARG A 37 -5.96 -7.39 -11.09
N TYR A 38 -4.69 -7.02 -10.97
CA TYR A 38 -4.19 -5.67 -11.07
C TYR A 38 -2.96 -5.71 -11.98
N PHE A 39 -3.02 -4.93 -13.05
CA PHE A 39 -1.87 -4.63 -13.90
C PHE A 39 -1.44 -3.21 -13.55
N GLU A 40 -0.23 -3.06 -13.03
CA GLU A 40 0.33 -1.73 -12.82
C GLU A 40 0.54 -1.09 -14.19
N PRO A 41 0.23 0.22 -14.37
CA PRO A 41 0.48 0.89 -15.63
C PRO A 41 1.95 0.76 -16.01
N ASN A 42 2.24 0.66 -17.30
CA ASN A 42 3.61 0.71 -17.80
C ASN A 42 4.29 1.94 -17.23
N SER A 43 5.45 1.76 -16.60
CA SER A 43 6.11 2.88 -15.96
C SER A 43 6.51 3.91 -17.02
N LEU A 44 6.39 5.20 -16.68
CA LEU A 44 6.80 6.31 -17.55
C LEU A 44 8.30 6.29 -17.90
N ARG A 45 9.07 5.37 -17.32
CA ARG A 45 10.50 5.19 -17.57
C ARG A 45 10.82 4.93 -19.05
N ALA A 46 9.89 4.33 -19.80
CA ALA A 46 10.07 4.13 -21.25
C ALA A 46 9.97 5.44 -22.05
N GLU A 47 9.17 6.39 -21.59
CA GLU A 47 8.95 7.69 -22.23
C GLU A 47 9.91 8.76 -21.72
N PHE A 48 10.38 8.61 -20.48
CA PHE A 48 11.29 9.52 -19.80
C PHE A 48 12.36 8.73 -19.03
N PRO A 49 13.36 8.17 -19.73
CA PRO A 49 14.40 7.34 -19.11
C PRO A 49 15.19 8.08 -18.02
N ASP A 50 15.29 9.41 -18.10
CA ASP A 50 16.01 10.27 -17.17
C ASP A 50 15.12 10.97 -16.12
N SER A 51 13.83 10.63 -16.05
CA SER A 51 12.88 11.28 -15.11
C SER A 51 12.94 10.76 -13.67
N VAL A 52 13.65 9.65 -13.46
CA VAL A 52 13.81 9.05 -12.15
C VAL A 52 15.26 9.25 -11.76
N ALA A 53 15.50 10.02 -10.69
CA ALA A 53 16.83 10.17 -10.11
C ALA A 53 17.40 8.77 -9.79
N GLU A 54 18.68 8.53 -10.12
CA GLU A 54 19.33 7.22 -9.87
C GLU A 54 19.29 6.83 -8.39
N GLU A 55 19.29 7.82 -7.50
CA GLU A 55 19.10 7.67 -6.06
C GLU A 55 18.02 8.64 -5.57
N ASP A 56 17.23 8.20 -4.58
CA ASP A 56 16.38 9.08 -3.79
C ASP A 56 17.27 10.09 -3.04
N PRO A 57 17.18 11.41 -3.31
CA PRO A 57 18.05 12.42 -2.70
C PRO A 57 18.01 12.42 -1.17
N HIS A 58 16.95 11.88 -0.59
CA HIS A 58 16.75 11.81 0.86
C HIS A 58 16.64 10.38 1.40
N GLY A 59 16.61 9.36 0.54
CA GLY A 59 16.51 7.95 0.92
C GLY A 59 15.41 7.69 1.94
N LEU A 60 14.16 7.55 1.51
CA LEU A 60 13.03 7.25 2.40
C LEU A 60 13.33 6.03 3.29
N ASP A 61 13.69 6.26 4.56
CA ASP A 61 13.73 5.20 5.56
C ASP A 61 12.30 4.92 6.01
N PHE A 62 11.97 3.65 6.22
CA PHE A 62 10.67 3.26 6.74
C PHE A 62 10.40 3.89 8.12
N SER A 63 11.47 4.22 8.86
CA SER A 63 11.42 4.99 10.11
C SER A 63 10.82 6.40 9.92
N ASP A 64 11.21 7.12 8.86
CA ASP A 64 10.71 8.47 8.54
C ASP A 64 9.19 8.48 8.33
N LEU A 65 8.65 7.43 7.71
CA LEU A 65 7.21 7.30 7.46
C LEU A 65 6.43 6.80 8.69
N MET A 66 7.07 6.07 9.59
CA MET A 66 6.41 5.43 10.73
C MET A 66 6.33 6.38 11.93
N GLU A 67 7.39 7.13 12.20
CA GLU A 67 7.47 7.99 13.38
C GLU A 67 6.45 9.15 13.29
N GLU A 68 6.33 9.78 12.12
CA GLU A 68 5.34 10.84 11.88
C GLU A 68 3.88 10.33 11.95
N ARG A 69 3.60 9.17 11.35
CA ARG A 69 2.24 8.59 11.36
C ARG A 69 1.84 8.12 12.75
N PHE A 70 2.77 7.50 13.48
CA PHE A 70 2.52 7.02 14.84
C PHE A 70 2.24 8.17 15.80
N ALA A 71 3.05 9.24 15.76
CA ALA A 71 2.82 10.44 16.56
C ALA A 71 1.47 11.08 16.24
N ARG A 72 1.06 11.11 14.96
CA ARG A 72 -0.26 11.60 14.54
C ARG A 72 -1.41 10.78 15.12
N PHE A 73 -1.32 9.45 15.12
CA PHE A 73 -2.37 8.61 15.72
C PHE A 73 -2.46 8.78 17.24
N LEU A 74 -1.31 8.92 17.92
CA LEU A 74 -1.30 9.19 19.35
C LEU A 74 -1.89 10.56 19.67
N ARG A 75 -1.62 11.58 18.85
CA ARG A 75 -2.29 12.88 18.94
C ARG A 75 -3.80 12.73 18.83
N GLU A 76 -4.29 12.08 17.78
CA GLU A 76 -5.73 11.89 17.54
C GLU A 76 -6.39 11.11 18.70
N ALA A 77 -5.75 10.06 19.20
CA ALA A 77 -6.24 9.29 20.33
C ALA A 77 -6.28 10.10 21.63
N TYR A 78 -5.27 10.96 21.86
CA TYR A 78 -5.24 11.88 23.01
C TYR A 78 -6.33 12.96 22.90
N GLU A 79 -6.47 13.60 21.73
CA GLU A 79 -7.47 14.65 21.48
C GLU A 79 -8.91 14.11 21.58
N ARG A 80 -9.12 12.83 21.26
CA ARG A 80 -10.40 12.12 21.45
C ARG A 80 -10.59 11.53 22.85
N GLU A 81 -9.68 11.81 23.78
CA GLU A 81 -9.70 11.31 25.16
C GLU A 81 -9.72 9.77 25.27
N ILE A 82 -9.26 9.06 24.23
CA ILE A 82 -9.15 7.59 24.22
C ILE A 82 -7.98 7.15 25.11
N ILE A 83 -6.91 7.94 25.15
CA ILE A 83 -5.73 7.73 26.00
C ILE A 83 -5.41 8.98 26.80
N SER A 84 -4.81 8.81 27.98
CA SER A 84 -4.33 9.93 28.79
C SER A 84 -3.03 10.53 28.22
N MET A 85 -2.72 11.76 28.62
CA MET A 85 -1.44 12.41 28.29
C MET A 85 -0.23 11.60 28.77
N SER A 86 -0.31 11.01 29.97
CA SER A 86 0.77 10.14 30.48
C SER A 86 0.96 8.92 29.61
N ARG A 87 -0.13 8.31 29.15
CA ARG A 87 -0.09 7.14 28.27
C ARG A 87 0.47 7.48 26.89
N ALA A 88 0.09 8.62 26.32
CA ALA A 88 0.66 9.10 25.06
C ALA A 88 2.17 9.36 25.18
N GLY A 89 2.62 9.96 26.29
CA GLY A 89 4.04 10.15 26.59
C GLY A 89 4.80 8.83 26.70
N GLU A 90 4.28 7.86 27.44
CA GLU A 90 4.85 6.50 27.52
C GLU A 90 5.00 5.85 26.14
N MET A 91 3.98 5.97 25.27
CA MET A 91 3.99 5.37 23.93
C MET A 91 4.98 6.06 22.98
N LEU A 92 5.25 7.36 23.18
CA LEU A 92 6.29 8.11 22.46
C LEU A 92 7.67 8.01 23.12
N ASN A 93 7.82 7.23 24.20
CA ASN A 93 9.04 7.19 25.01
C ASN A 93 9.49 8.59 25.50
N GLN A 94 8.51 9.45 25.80
CA GLN A 94 8.70 10.81 26.30
C GLN A 94 8.26 10.91 27.78
N SER A 95 8.95 11.75 28.53
CA SER A 95 8.52 12.13 29.86
C SER A 95 7.22 12.94 29.82
N ILE A 96 6.53 13.00 30.97
CA ILE A 96 5.31 13.81 31.10
C ILE A 96 5.56 15.30 30.85
N MET A 97 6.78 15.80 31.10
CA MET A 97 7.14 17.20 30.85
C MET A 97 7.30 17.48 29.36
N GLU A 98 7.96 16.57 28.63
CA GLU A 98 8.12 16.65 27.17
C GLU A 98 6.76 16.54 26.48
N MET A 99 5.91 15.61 26.90
CA MET A 99 4.56 15.48 26.36
C MET A 99 3.71 16.74 26.60
N ARG A 100 3.84 17.39 27.76
CA ARG A 100 3.16 18.69 28.01
C ARG A 100 3.65 19.80 27.07
N ALA A 101 4.94 19.82 26.75
CA ALA A 101 5.48 20.78 25.78
C ALA A 101 4.96 20.50 24.37
N LEU A 102 4.97 19.25 23.96
CA LEU A 102 4.45 18.78 22.67
C LEU A 102 2.95 19.14 22.50
N VAL A 103 2.12 18.87 23.51
CA VAL A 103 0.68 19.23 23.47
C VAL A 103 0.46 20.74 23.37
N ARG A 104 1.34 21.58 23.93
CA ARG A 104 1.26 23.05 23.75
C ARG A 104 1.48 23.46 22.30
N THR A 105 2.46 22.86 21.63
CA THR A 105 2.72 23.14 20.20
C THR A 105 1.56 22.76 19.28
N TRP A 106 0.72 21.80 19.70
CA TRP A 106 -0.48 21.43 18.93
C TRP A 106 -1.62 22.44 19.03
N LYS A 107 -1.70 23.21 20.13
CA LYS A 107 -2.74 24.23 20.36
C LYS A 107 -2.39 25.60 19.76
N GLU A 108 -1.13 25.80 19.39
CA GLU A 108 -0.64 27.05 18.80
C GLU A 108 -0.76 27.08 17.26
N LEU A 109 -1.34 26.03 16.66
CA LEU A 109 -1.71 25.89 15.24
C LEU A 109 -3.22 26.10 15.05
#